data_AF-A0A438JX41-F1
#
_entry.id   AF-A0A438JX41-F1
#
_cell.length_a   1.000
_cell.length_b   1.000
_cell.length_c   1.000
_cell.angle_alpha   90.00
_cell.angle_beta   90.00
_cell.angle_gamma   90.00
#
_symmetry.space_group_name_H-M   'P 1'
#
loop_
_entity.id
_entity.type
_entity.pdbx_description
1 polymer ?
#
loop_
_entity_poly.entity_id
_entity_poly.type
_entity_poly.pdbx_seq_one_letter_code
_entity_poly.pdbx_strand_id
1 'polypeptide(L)'
;MEGKSCLDENKAFLTTADSAVKLLPEATKSITGWKGLEYRAAFPLMKPPGANFYPPDMDKMEFELWKGSLAKDKQEDATGFFSVIRRHGEFMLDASLSNNTVEGTDDLVGSTHDLYSIPFSQEYKPFLKKAAELLHKAGDLTDSPSLKRLLHSKADAFLSNEYIDSDIAWMELVSVSYN
;
A
#
# COMPACT_ATOMS: atom_id res chain seq x y z
N MET A 1 17.23 21.40 27.35
CA MET A 1 17.15 20.08 28.02
C MET A 1 15.76 20.01 28.62
N GLU A 2 14.87 19.10 28.28
CA GLU A 2 15.02 17.79 27.67
C GLU A 2 13.65 17.40 27.10
N GLY A 3 13.60 17.05 25.82
CA GLY A 3 12.37 16.65 25.14
C GLY A 3 11.98 15.26 25.58
N LYS A 4 10.82 15.13 26.21
CA LYS A 4 10.23 13.81 26.46
C LYS A 4 9.59 13.31 25.18
N SER A 5 10.38 12.53 24.46
CA SER A 5 9.98 11.65 23.36
C SER A 5 8.73 10.86 23.76
N CYS A 6 7.74 10.78 22.86
CA CYS A 6 6.50 10.02 23.01
C CYS A 6 6.69 8.48 22.94
N LEU A 7 7.91 8.00 23.20
CA LEU A 7 8.29 6.60 23.16
C LEU A 7 8.70 6.09 24.54
N ASP A 8 8.03 6.58 25.58
CA ASP A 8 8.19 6.01 26.91
C ASP A 8 7.11 4.95 27.13
N GLU A 9 7.61 3.78 27.52
CA GLU A 9 6.88 2.59 27.96
C GLU A 9 6.22 1.76 26.85
N ASN A 10 6.59 0.48 26.79
CA ASN A 10 6.09 -0.60 25.92
C ASN A 10 4.56 -0.85 25.99
N LYS A 11 3.74 0.16 25.70
CA LYS A 11 2.30 0.06 25.54
C LYS A 11 1.93 0.35 24.10
N ALA A 12 1.42 -0.68 23.43
CA ALA A 12 0.74 -0.52 22.17
C ALA A 12 -0.38 0.51 22.34
N PHE A 13 -0.31 1.60 21.57
CA PHE A 13 -1.44 2.51 21.38
C PHE A 13 -2.46 1.78 20.51
N LEU A 14 -3.31 0.96 21.14
CA LEU A 14 -4.42 0.31 20.48
C LEU A 14 -5.39 1.40 20.03
N THR A 15 -5.42 1.65 18.72
CA THR A 15 -6.48 2.44 18.10
C THR A 15 -7.84 1.77 18.37
N THR A 16 -8.83 2.58 18.67
CA THR A 16 -10.09 2.31 19.37
C THR A 16 -11.10 1.42 18.62
N ALA A 17 -10.66 0.54 17.72
CA ALA A 17 -11.53 -0.30 16.90
C ALA A 17 -11.70 -1.74 17.42
N ASP A 18 -10.94 -2.18 18.42
CA ASP A 18 -11.11 -3.51 19.03
C ASP A 18 -11.74 -3.37 20.42
N SER A 19 -13.07 -3.28 20.42
CA SER A 19 -13.87 -3.23 21.65
C SER A 19 -13.70 -4.54 22.43
N ALA A 20 -12.80 -4.50 23.40
CA ALA A 20 -12.93 -5.06 24.74
C ALA A 20 -13.81 -6.32 24.90
N VAL A 21 -13.39 -7.46 24.33
CA VAL A 21 -13.82 -8.75 24.86
C VAL A 21 -12.95 -9.07 26.07
N LYS A 22 -13.43 -8.73 27.27
CA LYS A 22 -12.80 -9.18 28.52
C LYS A 22 -13.37 -10.56 28.84
N LEU A 23 -12.57 -11.61 28.65
CA LEU A 23 -12.94 -12.95 29.09
C LEU A 23 -13.09 -12.95 30.62
N LEU A 24 -14.31 -13.19 31.10
CA LEU A 24 -14.62 -13.42 32.51
C LEU A 24 -14.79 -14.93 32.72
N PRO A 25 -13.75 -15.66 33.14
CA PRO A 25 -13.78 -17.12 33.25
C PRO A 25 -14.83 -17.62 34.25
N GLU A 26 -15.20 -16.81 35.26
CA GLU A 26 -16.24 -17.18 36.22
C GLU A 26 -17.68 -16.88 35.74
N ALA A 27 -17.86 -16.23 34.58
CA ALA A 27 -19.17 -15.69 34.16
C ALA A 27 -20.03 -16.65 33.32
N THR A 28 -19.52 -17.82 32.90
CA THR A 28 -20.26 -18.72 31.98
C THR A 28 -20.44 -20.12 32.56
N LYS A 29 -21.69 -20.59 32.56
CA LYS A 29 -21.99 -22.03 32.72
C LYS A 29 -21.41 -22.75 31.51
N SER A 30 -20.60 -23.78 31.72
CA SER A 30 -20.06 -24.60 30.63
C SER A 30 -21.20 -25.28 29.87
N ILE A 31 -21.28 -25.04 28.57
CA ILE A 31 -22.24 -25.70 27.68
C ILE A 31 -21.55 -26.93 27.07
N THR A 32 -22.12 -28.11 27.26
CA THR A 32 -21.62 -29.36 26.69
C THR A 32 -21.56 -29.27 25.17
N GLY A 33 -20.36 -29.43 24.60
CA GLY A 33 -20.10 -29.36 23.15
C GLY A 33 -19.61 -27.98 22.65
N TRP A 34 -19.61 -26.94 23.49
CA TRP A 34 -19.07 -25.64 23.10
C TRP A 34 -17.54 -25.58 23.27
N LYS A 35 -16.81 -25.30 22.19
CA LYS A 35 -15.32 -25.23 22.16
C LYS A 35 -14.75 -23.83 22.46
N GLY A 36 -15.59 -22.85 22.81
CA GLY A 36 -15.19 -21.46 23.03
C GLY A 36 -15.23 -20.59 21.77
N LEU A 37 -14.68 -19.38 21.87
CA LEU A 37 -14.53 -18.44 20.76
C LEU A 37 -13.15 -18.65 20.12
N GLU A 38 -13.10 -19.07 18.85
CA GLU A 38 -11.85 -19.16 18.10
C GLU A 38 -11.57 -17.80 17.46
N TYR A 39 -10.55 -17.09 17.97
CA TYR A 39 -10.04 -15.90 17.30
C TYR A 39 -9.29 -16.35 16.04
N ARG A 40 -9.98 -16.33 14.90
CA ARG A 40 -9.31 -16.30 13.61
C ARG A 40 -8.66 -14.93 13.51
N ALA A 41 -7.36 -14.84 13.79
CA ALA A 41 -6.61 -13.63 13.53
C ALA A 41 -6.82 -13.28 12.06
N ALA A 42 -7.55 -12.19 11.78
CA ALA A 42 -7.83 -11.72 10.43
C ALA A 42 -6.56 -11.21 9.72
N PHE A 43 -5.42 -11.19 10.42
CA PHE A 43 -4.16 -10.66 9.97
C PHE A 43 -3.02 -11.62 10.32
N PRO A 44 -2.01 -11.76 9.45
CA PRO A 44 -0.80 -12.51 9.79
C PRO A 44 -0.16 -11.91 11.05
N LEU A 45 0.27 -12.76 11.97
CA LEU A 45 0.88 -12.36 13.25
C LEU A 45 2.15 -11.52 13.05
N MET A 46 2.79 -11.64 11.89
CA MET A 46 3.97 -10.86 11.50
C MET A 46 3.70 -10.15 10.18
N LYS A 47 3.95 -8.84 10.17
CA LYS A 47 3.90 -8.01 8.96
C LYS A 47 5.03 -8.44 8.00
N PRO A 48 4.72 -8.79 6.74
CA PRO A 48 5.74 -9.06 5.74
C PRO A 48 6.67 -7.84 5.56
N PRO A 49 8.00 -8.02 5.51
CA PRO A 49 8.94 -6.91 5.34
C PRO A 49 8.68 -6.06 4.10
N GLY A 50 8.29 -6.69 2.98
CA GLY A 50 7.96 -6.03 1.72
C GLY A 50 6.54 -5.43 1.66
N ALA A 51 5.73 -5.59 2.72
CA ALA A 51 4.30 -5.30 2.72
C ALA A 51 3.60 -5.85 1.46
N ASN A 52 3.08 -4.98 0.59
CA ASN A 52 2.51 -5.34 -0.72
C ASN A 52 3.26 -4.65 -1.89
N PHE A 53 4.49 -4.19 -1.66
CA PHE A 53 5.31 -3.50 -2.67
C PHE A 53 6.21 -4.46 -3.44
N TYR A 54 6.50 -5.61 -2.86
CA TYR A 54 7.33 -6.68 -3.43
C TYR A 54 6.54 -7.99 -3.34
N PRO A 55 6.85 -8.99 -4.19
CA PRO A 55 6.33 -10.34 -4.03
C PRO A 55 6.58 -10.86 -2.60
N PRO A 56 5.63 -11.57 -1.99
CA PRO A 56 5.70 -11.96 -0.58
C PRO A 56 6.83 -12.96 -0.29
N ASP A 57 7.28 -13.70 -1.30
CA ASP A 57 8.37 -14.68 -1.25
C ASP A 57 9.73 -14.11 -1.65
N MET A 58 9.78 -12.84 -2.08
CA MET A 58 11.00 -12.21 -2.59
C MET A 58 11.93 -11.81 -1.45
N ASP A 59 13.19 -12.20 -1.58
CA ASP A 59 14.25 -11.78 -0.67
C ASP A 59 15.13 -10.66 -1.27
N LYS A 60 15.99 -10.08 -0.42
CA LYS A 60 16.88 -8.99 -0.83
C LYS A 60 17.93 -9.44 -1.86
N MET A 61 18.39 -10.68 -1.81
CA MET A 61 19.41 -11.16 -2.75
C MET A 61 18.83 -11.31 -4.15
N GLU A 62 17.62 -11.85 -4.25
CA GLU A 62 16.86 -11.93 -5.49
C GLU A 62 16.64 -10.55 -6.10
N PHE A 63 16.23 -9.56 -5.28
CA PHE A 63 16.10 -8.17 -5.73
C PHE A 63 17.38 -7.61 -6.35
N GLU A 64 18.50 -7.76 -5.65
CA GLU A 64 19.78 -7.22 -6.10
C GLU A 64 20.28 -7.91 -7.38
N LEU A 65 20.07 -9.23 -7.51
CA LEU A 65 20.40 -9.98 -8.71
C LEU A 65 19.54 -9.56 -9.91
N TRP A 66 18.22 -9.45 -9.72
CA TRP A 66 17.30 -9.00 -10.76
C TRP A 66 17.63 -7.57 -11.19
N LYS A 67 17.75 -6.63 -10.24
CA LYS A 67 18.12 -5.23 -10.53
C LYS A 67 19.45 -5.15 -11.28
N GLY A 68 20.46 -5.92 -10.87
CA GLY A 68 21.76 -5.98 -11.54
C GLY A 68 21.71 -6.49 -12.98
N SER A 69 20.66 -7.23 -13.34
CA SER A 69 20.43 -7.71 -14.71
C SER A 69 19.72 -6.70 -15.62
N LEU A 70 19.13 -5.64 -15.05
CA LEU A 70 18.37 -4.63 -15.78
C LEU A 70 19.25 -3.58 -16.45
N ALA A 71 18.75 -2.99 -17.53
CA ALA A 71 19.28 -1.75 -18.09
C ALA A 71 19.09 -0.58 -17.10
N LYS A 72 19.92 0.48 -17.22
CA LYS A 72 20.00 1.55 -16.22
C LYS A 72 18.67 2.30 -16.01
N ASP A 73 17.94 2.58 -17.08
CA ASP A 73 16.60 3.16 -17.07
C ASP A 73 15.63 2.32 -16.22
N LYS A 74 15.63 1.00 -16.42
CA LYS A 74 14.78 0.08 -15.66
C LYS A 74 15.23 -0.09 -14.20
N GLN A 75 16.50 0.13 -13.88
CA GLN A 75 16.97 0.14 -12.50
C GLN A 75 16.43 1.35 -11.72
N GLU A 76 16.29 2.50 -12.38
CA GLU A 76 15.67 3.68 -11.79
C GLU A 76 14.21 3.39 -11.44
N ASP A 77 13.46 2.75 -12.34
CA ASP A 77 12.08 2.30 -12.04
C ASP A 77 12.03 1.25 -10.92
N ALA A 78 12.99 0.31 -10.88
CA ALA A 78 13.06 -0.72 -9.85
C ALA A 78 13.41 -0.20 -8.46
N THR A 79 14.08 0.96 -8.38
CA THR A 79 14.51 1.59 -7.11
C THR A 79 13.75 2.87 -6.80
N GLY A 80 12.83 3.27 -7.68
CA GLY A 80 12.02 4.47 -7.55
C GLY A 80 10.97 4.37 -6.45
N PHE A 81 10.42 5.53 -6.08
CA PHE A 81 9.44 5.62 -5.01
C PHE A 81 8.01 5.24 -5.42
N PHE A 82 7.74 5.22 -6.74
CA PHE A 82 6.39 5.19 -7.30
C PHE A 82 6.13 3.96 -8.16
N SER A 83 6.76 2.83 -7.81
CA SER A 83 6.61 1.55 -8.48
C SER A 83 6.46 0.42 -7.47
N VAL A 84 5.77 -0.64 -7.88
CA VAL A 84 5.73 -1.92 -7.19
C VAL A 84 6.45 -2.98 -8.03
N ILE A 85 7.01 -3.99 -7.38
CA ILE A 85 7.57 -5.16 -8.04
C ILE A 85 6.57 -6.31 -7.95
N ARG A 86 6.39 -7.02 -9.06
CA ARG A 86 5.49 -8.18 -9.19
C ARG A 86 6.17 -9.32 -9.93
N ARG A 87 5.63 -10.52 -9.79
CA ARG A 87 5.97 -11.70 -10.61
C ARG A 87 4.97 -11.87 -11.76
N HIS A 88 5.40 -12.30 -12.95
CA HIS A 88 4.43 -12.62 -14.01
C HIS A 88 3.53 -13.81 -13.63
N GLY A 89 4.03 -14.73 -12.79
CA GLY A 89 3.24 -15.83 -12.23
C GLY A 89 2.06 -15.39 -11.34
N GLU A 90 2.17 -14.27 -10.61
CA GLU A 90 1.10 -13.73 -9.77
C GLU A 90 -0.09 -13.23 -10.62
N PHE A 91 0.20 -12.66 -11.79
CA PHE A 91 -0.82 -12.17 -12.72
C PHE A 91 -1.71 -13.30 -13.27
N MET A 92 -1.16 -14.51 -13.43
CA MET A 92 -1.89 -15.69 -13.92
C MET A 92 -2.82 -16.29 -12.86
N LEU A 93 -2.47 -16.19 -11.57
CA LEU A 93 -3.30 -16.67 -10.46
C LEU A 93 -4.54 -15.78 -10.24
N ASP A 94 -4.43 -14.46 -10.34
CA ASP A 94 -5.59 -13.55 -10.27
C ASP A 94 -6.53 -13.70 -11.49
N ALA A 95 -5.98 -13.98 -12.67
CA ALA A 95 -6.77 -14.27 -13.87
C ALA A 95 -7.47 -15.64 -13.82
N SER A 96 -6.87 -16.63 -13.16
CA SER A 96 -7.47 -17.97 -13.00
C SER A 96 -8.44 -18.09 -11.82
N LEU A 97 -8.40 -17.19 -10.84
CA LEU A 97 -9.46 -17.05 -9.83
C LEU A 97 -10.81 -16.60 -10.42
N SER A 98 -10.84 -16.14 -11.67
CA SER A 98 -12.05 -15.95 -12.47
C SER A 98 -12.60 -17.25 -13.07
N ASN A 99 -11.79 -18.32 -13.19
CA ASN A 99 -12.19 -19.58 -13.80
C ASN A 99 -11.70 -20.77 -12.95
N ASN A 100 -12.59 -21.29 -12.10
CA ASN A 100 -12.34 -22.49 -11.30
C ASN A 100 -11.92 -23.68 -12.19
N THR A 101 -10.64 -24.01 -12.20
CA THR A 101 -10.15 -25.36 -12.50
C THR A 101 -8.89 -25.62 -11.69
N VAL A 102 -8.98 -26.62 -10.83
CA VAL A 102 -7.89 -27.15 -10.00
C VAL A 102 -7.02 -28.04 -10.87
N GLU A 103 -5.73 -27.75 -10.95
CA GLU A 103 -4.70 -28.78 -11.12
C GLU A 103 -3.35 -28.22 -10.67
N GLY A 104 -2.74 -28.91 -9.71
CA GLY A 104 -1.53 -28.49 -9.05
C GLY A 104 -0.28 -28.80 -9.86
N THR A 105 0.74 -27.98 -9.67
CA THR A 105 2.14 -28.32 -9.88
C THR A 105 2.95 -27.67 -8.79
N ASP A 106 3.48 -28.51 -7.89
CA ASP A 106 4.72 -28.27 -7.16
C ASP A 106 5.82 -27.83 -8.15
N ASP A 107 6.76 -27.00 -7.68
CA ASP A 107 7.92 -26.43 -8.39
C ASP A 107 7.73 -25.08 -9.12
N LEU A 108 7.58 -24.00 -8.35
CA LEU A 108 7.82 -22.63 -8.84
C LEU A 108 8.82 -21.92 -7.94
N VAL A 109 10.08 -22.36 -7.99
CA VAL A 109 11.20 -21.50 -7.60
C VAL A 109 11.28 -20.40 -8.66
N GLY A 110 10.79 -19.22 -8.32
CA GLY A 110 10.74 -18.06 -9.21
C GLY A 110 12.11 -17.78 -9.83
N SER A 111 12.18 -17.84 -11.16
CA SER A 111 13.37 -17.37 -11.87
C SER A 111 13.44 -15.84 -11.75
N THR A 112 14.63 -15.27 -11.58
CA THR A 112 14.82 -13.81 -11.58
C THR A 112 14.29 -13.12 -12.83
N HIS A 113 14.07 -13.86 -13.92
CA HIS A 113 13.47 -13.38 -15.17
C HIS A 113 11.96 -13.13 -15.08
N ASP A 114 11.32 -13.50 -13.96
CA ASP A 114 9.88 -13.39 -13.73
C ASP A 114 9.46 -12.04 -13.12
N LEU A 115 10.41 -11.20 -12.73
CA LEU A 115 10.16 -9.95 -12.00
C LEU A 115 10.05 -8.74 -12.92
N TYR A 116 9.09 -7.85 -12.64
CA TYR A 116 8.90 -6.58 -13.34
C TYR A 116 8.36 -5.47 -12.43
N SER A 117 8.66 -4.22 -12.80
CA SER A 117 8.15 -3.02 -12.12
C SER A 117 6.83 -2.55 -12.74
N ILE A 118 5.89 -2.11 -11.90
CA ILE A 118 4.62 -1.49 -12.31
C ILE A 118 4.53 -0.10 -11.67
N PRO A 119 4.32 0.99 -12.43
CA PRO A 119 4.12 2.31 -11.85
C PRO A 119 2.81 2.38 -11.05
N PHE A 120 2.77 3.19 -10.00
CA PHE A 120 1.59 3.34 -9.14
C PHE A 120 0.34 3.78 -9.91
N SER A 121 0.49 4.66 -10.90
CA SER A 121 -0.59 5.10 -11.79
C SER A 121 -1.29 3.94 -12.53
N GLN A 122 -0.56 2.85 -12.80
CA GLN A 122 -1.09 1.63 -13.41
C GLN A 122 -1.61 0.65 -12.36
N GLU A 123 -0.82 0.37 -11.31
CA GLU A 123 -1.17 -0.58 -10.25
C GLU A 123 -2.48 -0.19 -9.55
N TYR A 124 -2.63 1.10 -9.22
CA TYR A 124 -3.77 1.61 -8.46
C TYR A 124 -4.76 2.41 -9.31
N LYS A 125 -4.73 2.20 -10.64
CA LYS A 125 -5.46 2.99 -11.65
C LYS A 125 -6.93 3.26 -11.31
N PRO A 126 -7.76 2.27 -10.88
CA PRO A 126 -9.18 2.54 -10.62
C PRO A 126 -9.38 3.56 -9.49
N PHE A 127 -8.58 3.46 -8.44
CA PHE A 127 -8.64 4.35 -7.28
C PHE A 127 -8.06 5.73 -7.61
N LEU A 128 -6.91 5.75 -8.27
CA LEU A 128 -6.23 6.98 -8.66
C LEU A 128 -7.03 7.79 -9.68
N LYS A 129 -7.69 7.13 -10.64
CA LYS A 129 -8.63 7.79 -11.55
C LYS A 129 -9.76 8.46 -10.81
N LYS A 130 -10.36 7.76 -9.84
CA LYS A 130 -11.47 8.32 -9.06
C LYS A 130 -11.01 9.50 -8.19
N ALA A 131 -9.85 9.39 -7.58
CA ALA A 131 -9.25 10.46 -6.79
C ALA A 131 -8.93 11.69 -7.66
N ALA A 132 -8.33 11.49 -8.84
CA ALA A 132 -8.03 12.55 -9.78
C ALA A 132 -9.30 13.31 -10.23
N GLU A 133 -10.39 12.59 -10.55
CA GLU A 133 -11.67 13.21 -10.89
C GLU A 133 -12.22 14.11 -9.76
N LEU A 134 -12.08 13.67 -8.50
CA LEU A 134 -12.55 14.43 -7.34
C LEU A 134 -11.66 15.64 -7.05
N LEU A 135 -10.34 15.49 -7.19
CA LEU A 135 -9.38 16.57 -7.02
C LEU A 135 -9.57 17.66 -8.08
N HIS A 136 -9.78 17.29 -9.35
CA HIS A 136 -10.11 18.24 -10.41
C HIS A 136 -11.37 19.05 -10.09
N LYS A 137 -12.45 18.36 -9.68
CA LYS A 137 -13.70 19.03 -9.26
C LYS A 137 -13.50 19.96 -8.07
N ALA A 138 -12.73 19.54 -7.06
CA ALA A 138 -12.44 20.38 -5.91
C ALA A 138 -11.61 21.62 -6.32
N GLY A 139 -10.66 21.44 -7.24
CA GLY A 139 -9.89 22.51 -7.86
C GLY A 139 -10.78 23.53 -8.57
N ASP A 140 -11.80 23.08 -9.28
CA ASP A 140 -12.73 23.97 -10.00
C ASP A 140 -13.63 24.78 -9.06
N LEU A 141 -13.93 24.24 -7.87
CA LEU A 141 -14.79 24.87 -6.86
C LEU A 141 -14.06 25.85 -5.92
N THR A 142 -12.73 25.80 -5.84
CA THR A 142 -11.98 26.69 -4.95
C THR A 142 -11.72 28.06 -5.58
N ASP A 143 -11.88 29.10 -4.76
CA ASP A 143 -11.52 30.49 -5.10
C ASP A 143 -10.01 30.76 -4.96
N SER A 144 -9.28 29.96 -4.18
CA SER A 144 -7.83 30.10 -4.00
C SER A 144 -7.08 29.59 -5.24
N PRO A 145 -6.31 30.45 -5.95
CA PRO A 145 -5.55 30.04 -7.13
C PRO A 145 -4.43 29.03 -6.81
N SER A 146 -3.77 29.18 -5.66
CA SER A 146 -2.70 28.26 -5.23
C SER A 146 -3.24 26.87 -4.91
N LEU A 147 -4.40 26.81 -4.22
CA LEU A 147 -5.08 25.55 -3.96
C LEU A 147 -5.59 24.89 -5.23
N LYS A 148 -6.16 25.67 -6.17
CA LYS A 148 -6.58 25.18 -7.48
C LYS A 148 -5.43 24.50 -8.23
N ARG A 149 -4.27 25.18 -8.31
CA ARG A 149 -3.07 24.64 -8.96
C ARG A 149 -2.59 23.35 -8.32
N LEU A 150 -2.55 23.27 -6.98
CA LEU A 150 -2.20 22.02 -6.30
C LEU A 150 -3.17 20.90 -6.64
N LEU A 151 -4.48 21.14 -6.52
CA LEU A 151 -5.47 20.08 -6.70
C LEU A 151 -5.46 19.53 -8.13
N HIS A 152 -5.37 20.41 -9.14
CA HIS A 152 -5.27 20.00 -10.54
C HIS A 152 -3.96 19.25 -10.83
N SER A 153 -2.81 19.79 -10.42
CA SER A 153 -1.51 19.14 -10.65
C SER A 153 -1.40 17.79 -9.91
N LYS A 154 -1.96 17.66 -8.70
CA LYS A 154 -1.98 16.39 -7.97
C LYS A 154 -2.85 15.35 -8.67
N ALA A 155 -3.99 15.77 -9.21
CA ALA A 155 -4.87 14.91 -9.99
C ALA A 155 -4.16 14.37 -11.23
N ASP A 156 -3.43 15.23 -11.94
CA ASP A 156 -2.68 14.83 -13.13
C ASP A 156 -1.49 13.92 -12.77
N ALA A 157 -0.78 14.21 -11.68
CA ALA A 157 0.31 13.38 -11.16
C ALA A 157 -0.11 11.95 -10.84
N PHE A 158 -1.33 11.75 -10.31
CA PHE A 158 -1.88 10.41 -10.08
C PHE A 158 -2.04 9.58 -11.35
N LEU A 159 -2.24 10.22 -12.50
CA LEU A 159 -2.43 9.56 -13.79
C LEU A 159 -1.11 9.41 -14.56
N SER A 160 -0.22 10.39 -14.47
CA SER A 160 1.08 10.39 -15.15
C SER A 160 2.17 9.63 -14.41
N ASN A 161 2.03 9.45 -13.09
CA ASN A 161 3.09 8.99 -12.18
C ASN A 161 4.22 10.03 -11.95
N GLU A 162 4.07 11.26 -12.45
CA GLU A 162 5.06 12.34 -12.34
C GLU A 162 4.60 13.37 -11.30
N TYR A 163 5.29 13.44 -10.16
CA TYR A 163 4.82 14.20 -8.98
C TYR A 163 5.51 15.55 -8.76
N ILE A 164 6.59 15.85 -9.49
CA ILE A 164 7.42 17.04 -9.25
C ILE A 164 6.60 18.34 -9.30
N ASP A 165 5.79 18.52 -10.34
CA ASP A 165 4.99 19.74 -10.50
C ASP A 165 3.96 19.91 -9.38
N SER A 166 3.37 18.80 -8.93
CA SER A 166 2.43 18.81 -7.82
C SER A 166 3.10 19.08 -6.48
N ASP A 167 4.32 18.58 -6.27
CA ASP A 167 5.07 18.80 -5.03
C ASP A 167 5.53 20.26 -4.94
N ILE A 168 5.92 20.87 -6.06
CA ILE A 168 6.17 22.32 -6.14
C ILE A 168 4.89 23.09 -5.82
N ALA A 169 3.76 22.74 -6.45
CA ALA A 169 2.47 23.40 -6.19
C ALA A 169 2.02 23.24 -4.72
N TRP A 170 2.39 22.13 -4.07
CA TRP A 170 2.11 21.90 -2.65
C TRP A 170 2.91 22.83 -1.76
N MET A 171 4.20 23.03 -2.07
CA MET A 171 5.08 23.95 -1.35
C MET A 171 4.69 25.42 -1.55
N GLU A 172 4.09 25.77 -2.69
CA GLU A 172 3.65 27.12 -3.05
C GLU A 172 2.24 27.48 -2.54
N LEU A 173 1.62 26.61 -1.72
CA LEU A 173 0.34 26.92 -1.11
C LEU A 173 0.44 28.19 -0.26
N VAL A 174 -0.42 29.16 -0.57
CA VAL A 174 -0.59 30.39 0.21
C VAL A 174 -1.92 30.37 0.93
N SER A 175 -1.91 30.66 2.23
CA SER A 175 -3.13 30.93 2.98
C SER A 175 -3.74 32.25 2.54
N VAL A 176 -5.06 32.34 2.45
CA VAL A 176 -5.76 33.59 2.24
C VAL A 176 -5.52 34.48 3.47
N SER A 177 -4.67 35.49 3.33
CA SER A 177 -4.52 36.54 4.34
C SER A 177 -5.81 37.36 4.35
N TYR A 178 -6.62 37.22 5.40
CA TYR A 178 -7.67 38.20 5.67
C TYR A 178 -7.00 39.48 6.18
N ASN A 179 -7.17 40.57 5.44
CA ASN A 179 -6.92 41.95 5.91
C ASN A 179 -8.15 42.46 6.65
#